data_AF-X1NA56-F1
#
_entry.id   AF-X1NA56-F1
#
_cell.length_a   1.000
_cell.length_b   1.000
_cell.length_c   1.000
_cell.angle_alpha   90.00
_cell.angle_beta   90.00
_cell.angle_gamma   90.00
#
_symmetry.space_group_name_H-M   'P 1'
#
loop_
_entity.id
_entity.type
_entity.pdbx_description
1 polymer ?
#
loop_
_entity_poly.entity_id
_entity_poly.type
_entity_poly.pdbx_seq_one_letter_code
_entity_poly.pdbx_strand_id
1 'polypeptide(L)'
;MFTQWALPRRLFDSFCKYVCNYSVTLRNAFTKEAEKIGLEFIGSVYYSTSLTDFASQVADIMEKNPDSIFVAASYSDAYPLIWEIRQEGIVANILGTSVLLPPEDVTEVHPLTAFDDLYITFPFIYGPKEKMPIDFIDKYQQKYQRLPG
;
A
#
# COMPACT_ATOMS: atom_id res chain seq x y z
N MET A 1 -23.98 24.80 7.30
CA MET A 1 -24.09 23.42 7.82
C MET A 1 -23.20 22.55 6.93
N PHE A 2 -21.91 22.47 7.23
CA PHE A 2 -20.96 21.66 6.47
C PHE A 2 -20.86 20.32 7.19
N THR A 3 -21.49 19.28 6.62
CA THR A 3 -21.32 17.91 7.12
C THR A 3 -19.91 17.46 6.81
N GLN A 4 -19.12 17.42 7.87
CA GLN A 4 -17.83 16.79 8.01
C GLN A 4 -17.78 15.44 7.28
N TRP A 5 -16.83 15.32 6.36
CA TRP A 5 -16.45 14.10 5.68
C TRP A 5 -16.23 13.00 6.72
N ALA A 6 -17.14 12.03 6.77
CA ALA A 6 -16.96 10.81 7.55
C ALA A 6 -15.91 9.99 6.81
N LEU A 7 -14.64 10.11 7.24
CA LEU A 7 -13.61 9.17 6.82
C LEU A 7 -14.07 7.74 7.16
N PRO A 8 -13.83 6.75 6.28
CA PRO A 8 -14.12 5.35 6.56
C PRO A 8 -13.46 4.95 7.89
N ARG A 9 -14.22 4.29 8.78
CA ARG A 9 -13.82 4.07 10.18
C ARG A 9 -13.23 2.69 10.43
N ARG A 10 -13.32 1.75 9.47
CA ARG A 10 -12.90 0.36 9.65
C ARG A 10 -11.62 0.05 8.88
N LEU A 11 -10.53 -0.09 9.63
CA LEU A 11 -9.21 -0.35 9.11
C LEU A 11 -8.80 -1.79 9.42
N PHE A 12 -8.42 -2.52 8.38
CA PHE A 12 -7.87 -3.87 8.49
C PHE A 12 -6.38 -3.83 8.20
N ASP A 13 -5.63 -4.61 8.95
CA ASP A 13 -4.18 -4.53 8.98
C ASP A 13 -3.59 -5.76 8.27
N SER A 14 -2.70 -5.60 7.29
CA SER A 14 -2.11 -6.71 6.55
C SER A 14 -0.58 -6.64 6.57
N PHE A 15 0.06 -7.75 6.98
CA PHE A 15 1.50 -7.78 7.22
C PHE A 15 2.20 -9.01 6.69
N CYS A 16 3.40 -8.77 6.20
CA CYS A 16 4.42 -9.80 6.18
C CYS A 16 5.01 -10.03 7.59
N LYS A 17 4.90 -11.24 8.14
CA LYS A 17 5.52 -11.66 9.41
C LYS A 17 6.67 -12.64 9.14
N TYR A 18 7.88 -12.22 9.50
CA TYR A 18 8.92 -12.93 10.30
C TYR A 18 10.37 -12.48 10.00
N VAL A 19 10.64 -11.67 8.96
CA VAL A 19 12.03 -11.33 8.60
C VAL A 19 12.29 -9.83 8.39
N CYS A 20 11.25 -8.99 8.25
CA CYS A 20 11.43 -7.58 7.95
C CYS A 20 11.12 -6.68 9.16
N ASN A 21 12.17 -6.29 9.91
CA ASN A 21 12.07 -5.29 10.98
C ASN A 21 11.36 -4.01 10.51
N TYR A 22 11.48 -3.69 9.21
CA TYR A 22 10.79 -2.58 8.56
C TYR A 22 9.26 -2.71 8.65
N SER A 23 8.67 -3.83 8.21
CA SER A 23 7.21 -4.05 8.22
C SER A 23 6.61 -3.94 9.62
N VAL A 24 7.28 -4.52 10.61
CA VAL A 24 6.83 -4.48 12.01
C VAL A 24 6.93 -3.07 12.59
N THR A 25 8.03 -2.35 12.32
CA THR A 25 8.21 -0.99 12.82
C THR A 25 7.21 -0.03 12.16
N LEU A 26 7.01 -0.15 10.85
CA LEU A 26 6.07 0.64 10.08
C LEU A 26 4.64 0.44 10.56
N ARG A 27 4.23 -0.82 10.77
CA ARG A 27 2.96 -1.15 11.42
C ARG A 27 2.79 -0.41 12.73
N ASN A 28 3.71 -0.61 13.65
CA ASN A 28 3.56 -0.12 15.01
C ASN A 28 3.45 1.41 15.04
N ALA A 29 4.19 2.09 14.16
CA ALA A 29 4.07 3.53 13.96
C ALA A 29 2.69 3.92 13.41
N PHE A 30 2.21 3.22 12.38
CA PHE A 30 0.90 3.48 11.78
C PHE A 30 -0.24 3.25 12.77
N THR A 31 -0.29 2.09 13.43
CA THR A 31 -1.31 1.75 14.43
C THR A 31 -1.38 2.80 15.53
N LYS A 32 -0.22 3.21 16.05
CA LYS A 32 -0.14 4.24 17.10
C LYS A 32 -0.70 5.59 16.67
N GLU A 33 -0.47 6.03 15.44
CA GLU A 33 -1.03 7.31 14.95
C GLU A 33 -2.50 7.17 14.55
N ALA A 34 -2.89 6.03 13.99
CA ALA A 34 -4.26 5.72 13.60
C ALA A 34 -5.22 5.72 14.81
N GLU A 35 -4.79 5.14 15.93
CA GLU A 35 -5.55 5.17 17.20
C GLU A 35 -5.81 6.60 17.69
N LYS A 36 -4.83 7.51 17.56
CA LYS A 36 -4.99 8.91 17.99
C LYS A 36 -6.04 9.67 17.19
N ILE A 37 -6.24 9.30 15.93
CA ILE A 37 -7.25 9.93 15.06
C ILE A 37 -8.58 9.16 15.04
N GLY A 38 -8.71 8.12 15.89
CA GLY A 38 -9.96 7.39 16.10
C GLY A 38 -10.28 6.36 15.02
N LEU A 39 -9.28 5.84 14.31
CA LEU A 39 -9.46 4.67 13.43
C LEU A 39 -9.70 3.41 14.27
N GLU A 40 -10.68 2.60 13.87
CA GLU A 40 -10.98 1.32 14.50
C GLU A 40 -10.23 0.20 13.75
N PHE A 41 -9.37 -0.52 14.48
CA PHE A 41 -8.72 -1.73 13.97
C PHE A 41 -9.64 -2.93 14.14
N ILE A 42 -10.11 -3.49 13.03
CA ILE A 42 -11.10 -4.59 13.03
C ILE A 42 -10.47 -5.97 12.85
N GLY A 43 -9.18 -6.04 12.51
CA GLY A 43 -8.48 -7.29 12.27
C GLY A 43 -7.03 -7.09 11.82
N SER A 44 -6.27 -8.18 11.84
CA SER A 44 -4.92 -8.20 11.29
C SER A 44 -4.57 -9.57 10.72
N VAL A 45 -4.07 -9.62 9.47
CA VAL A 45 -3.49 -10.85 8.90
C VAL A 45 -1.98 -10.77 8.84
N TYR A 46 -1.36 -11.93 9.00
CA TYR A 46 0.09 -12.11 8.92
C TYR A 46 0.40 -13.21 7.91
N TYR A 47 1.39 -12.99 7.05
CA TYR A 47 1.86 -13.95 6.06
C TYR A 47 3.38 -13.92 5.93
N SER A 48 4.03 -15.03 5.58
CA SER A 48 5.46 -15.01 5.27
C SER A 48 5.68 -14.65 3.80
N THR A 49 6.89 -14.19 3.43
CA THR A 49 7.26 -13.97 2.01
C THR A 49 7.25 -15.25 1.18
N SER A 50 7.25 -16.41 1.83
CA SER A 50 7.17 -17.73 1.20
C SER A 50 5.74 -18.24 1.05
N LEU A 51 4.73 -17.53 1.57
CA LEU A 51 3.35 -17.96 1.48
C LEU A 51 2.84 -17.73 0.05
N THR A 52 2.23 -18.75 -0.54
CA THR A 52 1.72 -18.72 -1.91
C THR A 52 0.21 -18.97 -2.00
N ASP A 53 -0.44 -19.20 -0.86
CA ASP A 53 -1.88 -19.43 -0.73
C ASP A 53 -2.39 -18.51 0.38
N PHE A 54 -3.26 -17.55 0.01
CA PHE A 54 -3.78 -16.53 0.92
C PHE A 54 -5.25 -16.75 1.27
N ALA A 55 -5.84 -17.91 0.95
CA ALA A 55 -7.27 -18.16 1.13
C ALA A 55 -7.75 -17.88 2.57
N SER A 56 -6.96 -18.24 3.58
CA SER A 56 -7.32 -17.99 4.99
C SER A 56 -7.29 -16.50 5.36
N GLN A 57 -6.34 -15.75 4.82
CA GLN A 57 -6.20 -14.31 5.04
C GLN A 57 -7.31 -13.55 4.33
N VAL A 58 -7.62 -13.95 3.09
CA VAL A 58 -8.71 -13.37 2.30
C VAL A 58 -10.06 -13.64 2.96
N ALA A 59 -10.30 -14.86 3.45
CA ALA A 59 -11.53 -15.18 4.18
C ALA A 59 -11.71 -14.32 5.44
N ASP A 60 -10.66 -14.08 6.23
CA ASP A 60 -10.73 -13.19 7.40
C ASP A 60 -11.01 -11.73 6.98
N ILE A 61 -10.36 -11.25 5.91
CA ILE A 61 -10.63 -9.91 5.35
C ILE A 61 -12.09 -9.78 4.92
N MET A 62 -12.63 -10.78 4.21
CA MET A 62 -14.02 -10.81 3.77
C MET A 62 -14.98 -10.79 4.97
N GLU A 63 -14.71 -11.59 6.00
CA GLU A 63 -15.54 -11.66 7.21
C GLU A 63 -15.58 -10.31 7.93
N LYS A 64 -14.42 -9.62 8.01
CA LYS A 64 -14.33 -8.31 8.65
C LYS A 64 -14.85 -7.16 7.79
N ASN A 65 -14.91 -7.34 6.48
CA ASN A 65 -15.41 -6.37 5.49
C ASN A 65 -14.89 -4.93 5.75
N PRO A 66 -13.57 -4.70 5.64
CA PRO A 66 -12.98 -3.41 5.93
C PRO A 66 -13.25 -2.35 4.87
N ASP A 67 -13.22 -1.09 5.30
CA ASP A 67 -13.24 0.05 4.38
C ASP A 67 -11.84 0.28 3.78
N SER A 68 -10.78 -0.03 4.53
CA SER A 68 -9.39 0.19 4.12
C SER A 68 -8.48 -0.89 4.69
N ILE A 69 -7.45 -1.26 3.94
CA ILE A 69 -6.44 -2.24 4.31
C ILE A 69 -5.08 -1.55 4.33
N PHE A 70 -4.43 -1.51 5.48
CA PHE A 70 -3.04 -1.06 5.57
C PHE A 70 -2.09 -2.21 5.25
N VAL A 71 -1.12 -1.97 4.38
CA VAL A 71 -0.16 -2.95 3.89
C VAL A 71 1.25 -2.46 4.25
N ALA A 72 1.90 -3.16 5.18
CA ALA A 72 3.33 -2.93 5.46
C ALA A 72 4.17 -4.07 4.86
N ALA A 73 4.26 -4.09 3.54
CA ALA A 73 5.05 -5.06 2.79
C ALA A 73 5.52 -4.43 1.46
N SER A 74 6.53 -5.02 0.83
CA SER A 74 6.96 -4.62 -0.51
C SER A 74 5.89 -4.96 -1.55
N TYR A 75 5.95 -4.33 -2.72
CA TYR A 75 5.09 -4.70 -3.86
C TYR A 75 5.08 -6.20 -4.14
N SER A 76 6.26 -6.83 -4.25
CA SER A 76 6.36 -8.26 -4.59
C SER A 76 5.76 -9.18 -3.52
N ASP A 77 5.85 -8.79 -2.26
CA ASP A 77 5.32 -9.57 -1.14
C ASP A 77 3.80 -9.34 -0.95
N ALA A 78 3.29 -8.16 -1.32
CA ALA A 78 1.90 -7.79 -1.12
C ALA A 78 1.00 -8.09 -2.32
N TYR A 79 1.54 -8.03 -3.54
CA TYR A 79 0.76 -8.15 -4.76
C TYR A 79 -0.10 -9.43 -4.82
N PRO A 80 0.40 -10.64 -4.50
CA PRO A 80 -0.41 -11.85 -4.56
C PRO A 80 -1.64 -11.78 -3.65
N LEU A 81 -1.48 -11.29 -2.41
CA LEU A 81 -2.58 -11.11 -1.47
C LEU A 81 -3.58 -10.06 -1.98
N ILE A 82 -3.09 -8.90 -2.42
CA ILE A 82 -3.94 -7.82 -2.94
C ILE A 82 -4.73 -8.30 -4.17
N TRP A 83 -4.09 -9.08 -5.04
CA TRP A 83 -4.73 -9.66 -6.21
C TRP A 83 -5.88 -10.59 -5.80
N GLU A 84 -5.65 -11.53 -4.88
CA GLU A 84 -6.71 -12.44 -4.41
C GLU A 84 -7.87 -11.70 -3.71
N ILE A 85 -7.57 -10.69 -2.88
CA ILE A 85 -8.56 -9.79 -2.27
C ILE A 85 -9.48 -9.18 -3.34
N ARG A 86 -8.90 -8.71 -4.45
CA ARG A 86 -9.63 -8.11 -5.56
C ARG A 86 -10.42 -9.13 -6.37
N GLN A 87 -9.91 -10.34 -6.55
CA GLN A 87 -10.66 -11.44 -7.21
C GLN A 87 -11.92 -11.83 -6.43
N GLU A 88 -11.89 -11.73 -5.11
CA GLU A 88 -13.06 -11.94 -4.24
C GLU A 88 -14.01 -10.71 -4.17
N GLY A 89 -13.77 -9.67 -4.98
CA GLY A 89 -14.63 -8.50 -5.09
C GLY A 89 -14.51 -7.51 -3.94
N ILE A 90 -13.48 -7.60 -3.12
CA ILE A 90 -13.24 -6.68 -1.99
C ILE A 90 -12.63 -5.38 -2.55
N VAL A 91 -13.35 -4.27 -2.39
CA VAL A 91 -12.99 -2.94 -2.92
C VAL A 91 -12.43 -1.99 -1.86
N ALA A 92 -11.92 -2.52 -0.75
CA ALA A 92 -11.30 -1.71 0.30
C ALA A 92 -10.12 -0.89 -0.25
N ASN A 93 -9.95 0.35 0.22
CA ASN A 93 -8.79 1.17 -0.12
C ASN A 93 -7.51 0.48 0.35
N ILE A 94 -6.43 0.52 -0.43
CA ILE A 94 -5.13 0.01 0.00
C ILE A 94 -4.28 1.18 0.48
N LEU A 95 -3.80 1.12 1.72
CA LEU A 95 -2.94 2.14 2.32
C LEU A 95 -1.52 1.57 2.49
N GLY A 96 -0.49 2.31 2.10
CA GLY A 96 0.89 1.83 2.23
C GLY A 96 1.95 2.93 2.17
N THR A 97 3.20 2.51 2.03
CA THR A 97 4.32 3.41 1.75
C THR A 97 4.81 3.23 0.31
N SER A 98 5.75 4.08 -0.09
CA SER A 98 6.44 4.03 -1.39
C SER A 98 6.90 2.63 -1.84
N VAL A 99 7.20 1.73 -0.90
CA VAL A 99 7.70 0.38 -1.19
C VAL A 99 6.63 -0.55 -1.79
N LEU A 100 5.36 -0.14 -1.72
CA LEU A 100 4.23 -0.83 -2.33
C LEU A 100 4.01 -0.44 -3.79
N LEU A 101 4.76 0.54 -4.31
CA LEU A 101 4.67 0.88 -5.73
C LEU A 101 5.22 -0.28 -6.58
N PRO A 102 4.50 -0.65 -7.66
CA PRO A 102 5.05 -1.52 -8.69
C PRO A 102 6.33 -0.91 -9.28
N PRO A 103 7.33 -1.74 -9.59
CA PRO A 103 8.46 -1.27 -10.38
C PRO A 103 8.01 -0.84 -11.79
N GLU A 104 8.74 0.12 -12.37
CA GLU A 104 8.39 0.84 -13.60
C GLU A 104 8.04 -0.11 -14.76
N ASP A 105 8.85 -1.15 -14.95
CA ASP A 105 8.69 -2.19 -15.97
C ASP A 105 7.37 -2.98 -15.85
N VAL A 106 6.83 -3.14 -14.64
CA VAL A 106 5.54 -3.80 -14.41
C VAL A 106 4.39 -2.87 -14.80
N THR A 107 4.52 -1.57 -14.52
CA THR A 107 3.46 -0.58 -14.80
C THR A 107 3.23 -0.32 -16.29
N GLU A 108 4.27 -0.52 -17.11
CA GLU A 108 4.18 -0.34 -18.57
C GLU A 108 3.47 -1.51 -19.27
N VAL A 109 3.48 -2.70 -18.66
CA VAL A 109 3.03 -3.96 -19.29
C VAL A 109 1.69 -4.45 -18.77
N HIS A 110 1.34 -4.13 -17.53
CA HIS A 110 0.12 -4.64 -16.88
C HIS A 110 -0.79 -3.52 -16.39
N PRO A 111 -2.10 -3.54 -16.73
CA PRO A 111 -3.06 -2.65 -16.09
C PRO A 111 -3.11 -3.02 -14.60
N LEU A 112 -2.71 -2.07 -13.76
CA LEU A 112 -2.58 -2.22 -12.30
C LEU A 112 -3.93 -2.23 -11.57
N THR A 113 -4.95 -2.90 -12.10
CA THR A 113 -6.31 -2.90 -11.53
C THR A 113 -6.36 -3.43 -10.10
N ALA A 114 -5.39 -4.27 -9.71
CA ALA A 114 -5.21 -4.72 -8.34
C ALA A 114 -4.97 -3.57 -7.35
N PHE A 115 -4.31 -2.51 -7.81
CA PHE A 115 -3.93 -1.32 -7.05
C PHE A 115 -4.82 -0.12 -7.35
N ASP A 116 -6.00 -0.34 -7.94
CA ASP A 116 -7.05 0.66 -7.90
C ASP A 116 -7.34 0.99 -6.41
N ASP A 117 -7.51 2.29 -6.13
CA ASP A 117 -7.66 2.85 -4.78
C ASP A 117 -6.44 2.62 -3.85
N LEU A 118 -5.23 2.65 -4.42
CA LEU A 118 -3.97 2.68 -3.68
C LEU A 118 -3.60 4.12 -3.23
N TYR A 119 -3.44 4.29 -1.92
CA TYR A 119 -2.95 5.52 -1.29
C TYR A 119 -1.62 5.25 -0.61
N ILE A 120 -0.56 5.94 -1.05
CA ILE A 120 0.79 5.77 -0.50
C ILE A 120 1.34 7.06 0.10
N THR A 121 2.17 6.89 1.10
CA THR A 121 3.12 7.93 1.51
C THR A 121 4.38 7.81 0.65
N PHE A 122 4.75 8.91 -0.01
CA PHE A 122 5.92 9.00 -0.86
C PHE A 122 6.83 10.13 -0.34
N PRO A 123 8.11 9.85 0.01
CA PRO A 123 8.98 10.86 0.63
C PRO A 123 9.45 11.95 -0.35
N PHE A 124 9.23 11.73 -1.64
CA PHE A 124 9.36 12.70 -2.71
C PHE A 124 7.99 12.79 -3.39
N ILE A 125 7.68 13.90 -4.05
CA ILE A 125 6.54 13.96 -4.97
C ILE A 125 7.16 14.21 -6.32
N TYR A 126 6.96 13.31 -7.28
CA TYR A 126 7.19 13.64 -8.69
C TYR A 126 6.08 14.62 -9.11
N GLY A 127 6.19 15.85 -8.61
CA GLY A 127 5.27 16.93 -8.93
C GLY A 127 5.61 17.54 -10.28
N PRO A 128 4.87 18.59 -10.69
CA PRO A 128 5.31 19.43 -11.79
C PRO A 128 6.77 19.84 -11.55
N LYS A 129 7.59 19.77 -12.61
CA LYS A 129 9.06 19.92 -12.62
C LYS A 129 9.61 21.06 -11.75
N GLU A 130 8.78 22.05 -11.47
CA GLU A 130 9.02 23.29 -10.75
C GLU A 130 9.57 23.15 -9.31
N LYS A 131 9.44 21.98 -8.65
CA LYS A 131 9.87 21.80 -7.23
C LYS A 131 10.99 20.78 -7.00
N MET A 132 11.45 20.08 -8.03
CA MET A 132 12.60 19.17 -7.91
C MET A 132 13.87 19.88 -8.39
N PRO A 133 15.08 19.43 -7.98
CA PRO A 133 16.31 19.93 -8.58
C PRO A 133 16.31 19.53 -10.06
N ILE A 134 15.81 20.40 -10.94
CA ILE A 134 15.58 20.13 -12.36
C ILE A 134 16.88 19.61 -13.01
N ASP A 135 18.01 20.18 -12.61
CA ASP A 135 19.34 19.74 -13.02
C ASP A 135 19.65 18.26 -12.73
N PHE A 136 19.14 17.72 -11.62
CA PHE A 136 19.30 16.31 -11.30
C PHE A 136 18.44 15.43 -12.20
N ILE A 137 17.18 15.80 -12.40
CA ILE A 137 16.24 15.03 -13.25
C ILE A 137 16.75 14.99 -14.68
N ASP A 138 17.12 16.15 -15.25
CA ASP A 138 17.53 16.24 -16.64
C ASP A 138 18.83 15.44 -16.89
N LYS A 139 19.80 15.53 -15.97
CA LYS A 139 21.04 14.73 -16.04
C LYS A 139 20.77 13.24 -15.87
N TYR A 140 19.85 12.86 -14.99
CA TYR A 140 19.50 11.46 -14.77
C TYR A 140 18.79 10.88 -16.00
N GLN A 141 17.81 11.60 -16.54
CA GLN A 141 17.05 11.18 -17.72
C GLN A 141 17.93 11.13 -18.98
N GLN A 142 18.84 12.09 -19.18
CA GLN A 142 19.82 12.01 -20.27
C GLN A 142 20.70 10.77 -20.19
N LYS A 143 21.12 10.39 -18.97
CA LYS A 143 22.07 9.30 -18.77
C LYS A 143 21.41 7.92 -18.78
N TYR A 144 20.24 7.80 -18.17
CA TYR A 144 19.59 6.53 -17.90
C TYR A 144 18.28 6.32 -18.67
N GLN A 145 17.86 7.32 -19.46
CA GLN A 145 16.65 7.28 -20.29
C GLN A 145 15.35 6.97 -19.53
N ARG A 146 15.35 7.20 -18.22
CA ARG A 146 14.21 7.02 -17.31
C ARG A 146 14.22 8.09 -16.24
N LEU A 147 13.11 8.28 -15.53
CA LEU A 147 13.07 9.20 -14.39
C LEU A 147 13.87 8.62 -13.21
N PRO A 148 14.47 9.46 -12.35
CA PRO A 148 15.07 8.96 -11.12
C PRO A 148 13.96 8.40 -10.25
N GLY A 149 13.93 7.08 -10.05
CA GLY A 149 12.89 6.34 -9.34
C GLY A 149 13.11 4.84 -9.46
#